data_AF-A0A1G0L5N5-F1
#
_entry.id   AF-A0A1G0L5N5-F1
#
_cell.length_a   1.000
_cell.length_b   1.000
_cell.length_c   1.000
_cell.angle_alpha   90.00
_cell.angle_beta   90.00
_cell.angle_gamma   90.00
#
_symmetry.space_group_name_H-M   'P 1'
#
loop_
_entity.id
_entity.type
_entity.pdbx_description
1 polymer ?
#
loop_
_entity_poly.entity_id
_entity_poly.type
_entity_poly.pdbx_seq_one_letter_code
_entity_poly.pdbx_strand_id
1 'polypeptide(L)'
;MALAEMYGYSWQQDFKTNTFDVLINATPIGMAPKAEEVPFSENLVKSAQFVFDAVANPLETKLIKLGKSLNKQTISGFTITVIQAREQFYLYTGVMPSSDLVNRSAQFARNI
;
A
#
# COMPACT_ATOMS: atom_id res chain seq x y z
N MET A 1 -5.98 -21.25 0.37
CA MET A 1 -7.34 -21.56 -0.12
C MET A 1 -8.39 -21.26 0.95
N ALA A 2 -8.28 -21.82 2.17
CA ALA A 2 -9.27 -21.64 3.24
C ALA A 2 -9.69 -20.18 3.57
N LEU A 3 -8.76 -19.21 3.54
CA LEU A 3 -9.09 -17.81 3.88
C LEU A 3 -9.91 -17.09 2.80
N ALA A 4 -9.58 -17.30 1.52
CA ALA A 4 -10.30 -16.65 0.42
C ALA A 4 -11.74 -17.16 0.34
N GLU A 5 -11.92 -18.48 0.44
CA GLU A 5 -13.23 -19.14 0.45
C GLU A 5 -14.09 -18.67 1.63
N MET A 6 -13.51 -18.51 2.83
CA MET A 6 -14.20 -18.01 4.02
C MET A 6 -14.88 -16.65 3.79
N TYR A 7 -14.27 -15.80 2.95
CA TYR A 7 -14.79 -14.47 2.64
C TYR A 7 -15.44 -14.37 1.25
N GLY A 8 -15.71 -15.49 0.58
CA GLY A 8 -16.36 -15.52 -0.73
C GLY A 8 -15.48 -15.04 -1.89
N TYR A 9 -14.16 -15.04 -1.73
CA TYR A 9 -13.21 -14.69 -2.77
C TYR A 9 -12.63 -15.92 -3.47
N SER A 10 -12.34 -15.77 -4.75
CA SER A 10 -11.60 -16.76 -5.53
C SER A 10 -10.10 -16.57 -5.33
N TRP A 11 -9.41 -17.60 -4.86
CA TRP A 11 -7.95 -17.61 -4.84
C TRP A 11 -7.40 -18.05 -6.21
N GLN A 12 -6.37 -17.37 -6.69
CA GLN A 12 -5.69 -17.72 -7.94
C GLN A 12 -4.17 -17.66 -7.73
N GLN A 13 -3.46 -18.71 -8.16
CA GLN A 13 -2.00 -18.73 -8.13
C GLN A 13 -1.38 -17.87 -9.22
N ASP A 14 -1.97 -17.89 -10.42
CA ASP A 14 -1.64 -17.01 -11.54
C ASP A 14 -2.89 -16.24 -11.95
N PHE A 15 -2.74 -14.92 -12.11
CA PHE A 15 -3.79 -13.95 -12.39
C PHE A 15 -3.40 -13.05 -13.58
N LYS A 16 -2.33 -13.38 -14.31
CA LYS A 16 -1.74 -12.52 -15.36
C LYS A 16 -2.66 -12.26 -16.55
N THR A 17 -3.65 -13.12 -16.79
CA THR A 17 -4.61 -13.00 -17.90
C THR A 17 -5.84 -12.17 -17.55
N ASN A 18 -6.00 -11.79 -16.28
CA ASN A 18 -7.17 -11.10 -15.79
C ASN A 18 -6.93 -9.59 -15.76
N THR A 19 -8.00 -8.82 -15.74
CA THR A 19 -7.97 -7.38 -15.47
C THR A 19 -8.67 -7.11 -14.16
N PHE A 20 -8.17 -6.11 -13.43
CA PHE A 20 -8.70 -5.73 -12.12
C PHE A 20 -8.73 -4.22 -12.03
N ASP A 21 -9.80 -3.65 -11.48
CA ASP A 21 -9.90 -2.19 -11.28
C ASP A 21 -8.98 -1.70 -10.15
N VAL A 22 -8.73 -2.57 -9.15
CA VAL A 22 -7.95 -2.27 -7.96
C VAL A 22 -6.86 -3.33 -7.77
N LEU A 23 -5.62 -2.87 -7.62
CA LEU A 23 -4.48 -3.72 -7.27
C LEU A 23 -3.99 -3.37 -5.86
N ILE A 24 -3.81 -4.39 -5.01
CA ILE A 24 -3.36 -4.23 -3.63
C ILE A 24 -2.15 -5.13 -3.39
N ASN A 25 -0.99 -4.54 -3.15
CA ASN A 25 0.18 -5.27 -2.64
C ASN A 25 0.14 -5.30 -1.11
N ALA A 26 -0.18 -6.46 -0.54
CA ALA A 26 -0.08 -6.73 0.90
C ALA A 26 1.08 -7.69 1.22
N THR A 27 2.04 -7.82 0.31
CA THR A 27 3.22 -8.69 0.47
C THR A 27 4.48 -7.85 0.76
N PRO A 28 5.59 -8.49 1.18
CA PRO A 28 6.88 -7.81 1.31
C PRO A 28 7.57 -7.48 -0.03
N ILE A 29 7.00 -7.84 -1.18
CA ILE A 29 7.61 -7.56 -2.49
C ILE A 29 7.71 -6.05 -2.69
N GLY A 30 8.91 -5.57 -3.06
CA GLY A 30 9.21 -4.15 -3.19
C GLY A 30 9.72 -3.49 -1.91
N MET A 31 9.80 -4.22 -0.79
CA MET A 31 10.39 -3.75 0.47
C MET A 31 11.93 -3.84 0.42
N ALA A 32 12.62 -2.86 1.00
CA ALA A 32 14.08 -2.92 1.16
C ALA A 32 14.51 -4.18 1.97
N PRO A 33 15.62 -4.85 1.62
CA PRO A 33 16.62 -4.48 0.61
C PRO A 33 16.25 -4.87 -0.84
N LYS A 34 15.19 -5.67 -1.05
CA LYS A 34 14.76 -6.13 -2.38
C LYS A 34 13.77 -5.17 -3.05
N ALA A 35 14.07 -3.87 -3.01
CA ALA A 35 13.20 -2.81 -3.51
C ALA A 35 12.97 -2.85 -5.03
N GLU A 36 13.74 -3.66 -5.75
CA GLU A 36 13.71 -3.74 -7.21
C GLU A 36 12.61 -4.68 -7.75
N GLU A 37 12.00 -5.50 -6.90
CA GLU A 37 10.92 -6.42 -7.28
C GLU A 37 9.56 -5.69 -7.37
N VAL A 38 8.69 -6.14 -8.27
CA VAL A 38 7.35 -5.58 -8.48
C VAL A 38 6.31 -6.71 -8.45
N PRO A 39 5.23 -6.60 -7.65
CA PRO A 39 4.26 -7.69 -7.47
C PRO A 39 3.31 -7.85 -8.66
N PHE A 40 3.16 -6.81 -9.48
CA PHE A 40 2.26 -6.79 -10.64
C PHE A 40 3.02 -6.45 -11.91
N SER A 41 2.63 -7.08 -13.03
CA SER A 41 3.16 -6.71 -14.34
C SER A 41 2.69 -5.32 -14.76
N GLU A 42 3.43 -4.66 -15.65
CA GLU A 42 3.04 -3.35 -16.17
C GLU A 42 1.66 -3.38 -16.87
N ASN A 43 1.32 -4.48 -17.55
CA ASN A 43 0.01 -4.63 -18.19
C ASN A 43 -1.14 -4.64 -17.19
N LEU A 44 -0.97 -5.30 -16.04
CA LEU A 44 -1.97 -5.27 -14.96
C LEU A 44 -2.13 -3.85 -14.42
N VAL A 45 -1.02 -3.15 -14.16
CA VAL A 45 -1.06 -1.77 -13.66
C VAL A 45 -1.70 -0.82 -14.68
N LYS A 46 -1.44 -1.02 -15.99
CA LYS A 46 -2.11 -0.27 -17.07
C LYS A 46 -3.61 -0.48 -17.08
N SER A 47 -4.08 -1.71 -16.84
CA SER A 47 -5.51 -2.05 -16.82
C SER A 47 -6.24 -1.55 -15.57
N ALA A 48 -5.53 -1.35 -14.46
CA ALA A 48 -6.12 -0.92 -13.20
C ALA A 48 -6.43 0.59 -13.17
N GLN A 49 -7.33 0.97 -12.27
CA GLN A 49 -7.62 2.37 -11.93
C GLN A 49 -6.90 2.78 -10.63
N PHE A 50 -6.81 1.86 -9.67
CA PHE A 50 -6.25 2.09 -8.35
C PHE A 50 -5.10 1.15 -8.04
N VAL A 51 -4.05 1.67 -7.41
CA VAL A 51 -2.89 0.91 -6.94
C VAL A 51 -2.63 1.23 -5.48
N PHE A 52 -2.71 0.20 -4.63
CA PHE A 52 -2.39 0.25 -3.21
C PHE A 52 -1.13 -0.57 -2.94
N ASP A 53 -0.23 -0.02 -2.15
CA ASP A 53 0.98 -0.74 -1.73
C ASP A 53 1.16 -0.61 -0.23
N ALA A 54 1.13 -1.71 0.51
CA ALA A 54 1.32 -1.73 1.95
C ALA A 54 2.79 -1.58 2.38
N VAL A 55 3.73 -1.63 1.44
CA VAL A 55 5.15 -1.43 1.73
C VAL A 55 5.40 0.01 2.18
N ALA A 56 5.92 0.17 3.40
CA ALA A 56 6.22 1.47 4.00
C ALA A 56 7.67 1.95 3.77
N ASN A 57 8.59 1.03 3.44
CA ASN A 57 9.99 1.34 3.15
C ASN A 57 10.49 0.54 1.92
N PRO A 58 10.84 1.20 0.81
CA PRO A 58 10.91 2.64 0.58
C PRO A 58 9.53 3.32 0.46
N LEU A 59 9.47 4.65 0.65
CA LEU A 59 8.24 5.45 0.48
C LEU A 59 7.67 5.37 -0.94
N GLU A 60 8.56 5.34 -1.93
CA GLU A 60 8.25 5.25 -3.35
C GLU A 60 8.75 3.92 -3.91
N THR A 61 7.98 2.85 -3.68
CA THR A 61 8.23 1.56 -4.33
C THR A 61 8.12 1.69 -5.85
N LYS A 62 8.71 0.74 -6.58
CA LYS A 62 8.54 0.69 -8.04
C LYS A 62 7.08 0.60 -8.46
N LEU A 63 6.24 -0.10 -7.70
CA LEU A 63 4.81 -0.19 -7.96
C LEU A 63 4.13 1.19 -7.86
N ILE A 64 4.41 1.94 -6.79
CA ILE A 64 3.85 3.29 -6.61
C ILE A 64 4.36 4.24 -7.69
N LYS A 65 5.67 4.19 -8.01
CA LYS A 65 6.25 4.99 -9.11
C LYS A 65 5.59 4.68 -10.45
N LEU A 66 5.36 3.41 -10.75
CA LEU A 66 4.69 2.96 -11.99
C LEU A 66 3.22 3.38 -12.03
N GLY A 67 2.49 3.25 -10.92
CA GLY A 67 1.11 3.73 -10.82
C GLY A 67 1.03 5.24 -11.10
N LYS A 68 1.94 6.03 -10.52
CA LYS A 68 2.00 7.48 -10.76
C LYS A 68 2.36 7.82 -12.20
N SER A 69 3.36 7.15 -12.80
CA SER A 69 3.75 7.43 -14.19
C SER A 69 2.65 7.09 -15.20
N LEU A 70 1.76 6.17 -14.85
CA LEU A 70 0.58 5.80 -15.64
C LEU A 70 -0.70 6.55 -15.21
N ASN A 71 -0.58 7.62 -14.43
CA ASN A 71 -1.69 8.45 -13.93
C ASN A 71 -2.79 7.66 -13.18
N LYS A 72 -2.39 6.64 -12.42
CA LYS A 72 -3.29 5.84 -11.57
C LYS A 72 -3.47 6.51 -10.20
N GLN A 73 -4.60 6.27 -9.56
CA GLN A 73 -4.78 6.68 -8.16
C GLN A 73 -3.96 5.75 -7.27
N THR A 74 -3.04 6.32 -6.48
CA THR A 74 -2.09 5.54 -5.66
C THR A 74 -2.27 5.81 -4.17
N ILE A 75 -2.18 4.76 -3.36
CA ILE A 75 -2.06 4.88 -1.90
C ILE A 75 -0.84 4.09 -1.43
N SER A 76 0.10 4.78 -0.80
CA SER A 76 1.37 4.20 -0.34
C SER A 76 1.27 3.69 1.10
N GLY A 77 2.18 2.78 1.44
CA GLY A 77 2.22 2.15 2.76
C GLY A 77 2.56 3.14 3.87
N PHE A 78 3.20 4.26 3.51
CA PHE A 78 3.37 5.37 4.43
C PHE A 78 2.03 5.99 4.86
N THR A 79 1.12 6.27 3.93
CA THR A 79 -0.20 6.82 4.26
C THR A 79 -0.96 5.87 5.18
N ILE A 80 -0.91 4.57 4.89
CA ILE A 80 -1.48 3.52 5.75
C ILE A 80 -0.83 3.57 7.15
N THR A 81 0.49 3.69 7.19
CA THR A 81 1.27 3.71 8.44
C THR A 81 0.92 4.90 9.34
N VAL A 82 0.72 6.07 8.75
CA VAL A 82 0.31 7.27 9.50
C VAL A 82 -1.11 7.12 10.04
N ILE A 83 -2.04 6.61 9.24
CA ILE A 83 -3.43 6.41 9.66
C ILE A 83 -3.50 5.38 10.79
N GLN A 84 -2.85 4.22 10.64
CA GLN A 84 -2.85 3.19 11.68
C GLN A 84 -2.18 3.68 12.98
N ALA A 85 -1.06 4.43 12.88
CA ALA A 85 -0.36 4.95 14.05
C ALA A 85 -1.21 5.97 14.82
N ARG A 86 -2.01 6.78 14.12
CA ARG A 86 -2.97 7.70 14.75
C ARG A 86 -4.01 6.94 15.56
N GLU A 87 -4.62 5.92 14.98
CA GLU A 87 -5.65 5.13 15.67
C GLU A 87 -5.05 4.38 16.87
N GLN A 88 -3.86 3.82 16.72
CA GLN A 88 -3.13 3.20 17.83
C GLN A 88 -2.83 4.19 18.95
N PHE A 89 -2.38 5.41 18.62
CA PHE A 89 -2.13 6.46 19.60
C PHE A 89 -3.40 6.78 20.40
N TYR A 90 -4.55 6.92 19.72
CA TYR A 90 -5.83 7.13 20.39
C TYR A 90 -6.20 5.95 21.30
N LEU A 91 -6.07 4.71 20.83
CA LEU A 91 -6.37 3.51 21.62
C LEU A 91 -5.49 3.40 22.88
N TYR A 92 -4.23 3.84 22.81
CA TYR A 92 -3.31 3.76 23.95
C TYR A 92 -3.43 4.92 24.93
N THR A 93 -3.78 6.11 24.45
CA THR A 93 -3.74 7.35 25.27
C THR A 93 -5.12 7.93 25.58
N GLY A 94 -6.16 7.51 24.85
CA GLY A 94 -7.48 8.14 24.86
C GLY A 94 -7.52 9.53 24.20
N VAL A 95 -6.41 10.02 23.64
CA VAL A 95 -6.31 11.35 23.03
C VAL A 95 -6.28 11.23 21.52
N MET A 96 -7.23 11.88 20.84
CA MET A 96 -7.26 11.93 19.38
C MET A 96 -6.43 13.13 18.89
N PRO A 97 -5.27 12.93 18.26
CA PRO A 97 -4.44 14.04 17.79
C PRO A 97 -5.07 14.70 16.56
N SER A 98 -4.90 16.02 16.44
CA SER A 98 -5.36 16.74 15.26
C SER A 98 -4.58 16.32 14.01
N SER A 99 -5.21 16.44 12.84
CA SER A 99 -4.58 16.12 11.55
C SER A 99 -3.26 16.89 11.34
N ASP A 100 -3.18 18.14 11.78
CA ASP A 100 -1.96 18.96 11.66
C ASP A 100 -0.82 18.44 12.54
N LEU A 101 -1.13 17.94 13.74
CA LEU A 101 -0.12 17.33 14.60
C LEU A 101 0.38 16.02 14.00
N VAL A 102 -0.54 15.16 13.53
CA VAL A 102 -0.21 13.90 12.86
C VAL A 102 0.68 14.14 11.64
N ASN A 103 0.34 15.12 10.80
CA ASN A 103 1.12 15.45 9.61
C ASN A 103 2.55 15.92 9.94
N ARG A 104 2.71 16.79 10.95
CA ARG A 104 4.03 17.25 11.39
C ARG A 104 4.86 16.12 12.00
N SER A 105 4.25 15.28 12.85
CA SER A 105 4.93 14.12 13.43
C SER A 105 5.34 13.11 12.36
N ALA A 106 4.49 12.87 11.36
CA ALA A 106 4.78 12.00 10.24
C ALA A 106 5.95 12.54 9.37
N GLN A 107 6.05 13.86 9.17
CA GLN A 107 7.19 14.48 8.49
C GLN A 107 8.47 14.35 9.31
N PHE A 108 8.40 14.58 10.63
CA PHE A 108 9.55 14.44 11.52
C PHE A 108 10.08 13.00 11.53
N ALA A 109 9.20 12.00 11.65
CA ALA A 109 9.55 10.58 11.68
C ALA A 109 10.19 10.06 10.38
N ARG A 110 10.11 10.80 9.27
CA ARG A 110 10.79 10.46 8.01
C ARG A 110 12.27 10.87 7.99
N ASN A 111 12.65 11.81 8.83
CA ASN A 111 13.97 12.45 8.78
C ASN A 111 14.93 11.96 9.88
N ILE A 112 14.45 11.06 10.75
CA ILE A 112 15.21 10.35 11.78
C ILE A 112 15.41 8.90 11.36
#